data_AF-A0A960YPZ8-F1
#
_entry.id   AF-A0A960YPZ8-F1
#
_cell.length_a   1.000
_cell.length_b   1.000
_cell.length_c   1.000
_cell.angle_alpha   90.00
_cell.angle_beta   90.00
_cell.angle_gamma   90.00
#
_symmetry.space_group_name_H-M   'P 1'
#
loop_
_entity.id
_entity.type
_entity.pdbx_description
1 polymer ?
#
loop_
_entity_poly.entity_id
_entity_poly.type
_entity_poly.pdbx_seq_one_letter_code
_entity_poly.pdbx_strand_id
1 'polypeptide(L)'
;MRSNLNYKIAFWVGFGLHVVFVYTRSRILSMECINASCTSHYLADIPLSILYLAMPPGIIIVASFTLGSVLWGIYSMGLMRLLEKLFK
;
A
#
# COMPACT_ATOMS: atom_id res chain seq x y z
N MET A 1 -19.73 6.24 -18.18
CA MET A 1 -19.81 6.39 -16.71
C MET A 1 -19.47 5.12 -15.92
N ARG A 2 -19.70 3.91 -16.44
CA ARG A 2 -19.41 2.64 -15.73
C ARG A 2 -17.92 2.41 -15.39
N SER A 3 -16.98 2.78 -16.26
CA SER A 3 -15.53 2.59 -16.03
C SER A 3 -14.99 3.43 -14.87
N ASN A 4 -15.41 4.70 -14.75
CA ASN A 4 -14.95 5.58 -13.66
C ASN A 4 -15.38 5.08 -12.27
N LEU A 5 -16.52 4.42 -12.15
CA LEU A 5 -16.93 3.81 -10.88
C LEU A 5 -16.05 2.61 -10.54
N ASN A 6 -15.74 1.76 -11.53
CA ASN A 6 -14.88 0.59 -11.34
C ASN A 6 -13.48 0.99 -10.87
N TYR A 7 -12.89 2.05 -11.42
CA TYR A 7 -11.55 2.50 -10.99
C TYR A 7 -11.54 3.11 -9.59
N LYS A 8 -12.59 3.81 -9.18
CA LYS A 8 -12.71 4.30 -7.80
C LYS A 8 -12.77 3.14 -6.81
N ILE A 9 -13.56 2.11 -7.12
CA ILE A 9 -13.65 0.91 -6.28
C ILE A 9 -12.29 0.19 -6.24
N ALA A 10 -11.63 0.03 -7.39
CA ALA A 10 -10.29 -0.56 -7.47
C ALA A 10 -9.29 0.17 -6.56
N PHE A 11 -9.27 1.51 -6.61
CA PHE A 11 -8.42 2.31 -5.74
C PHE A 11 -8.66 1.99 -4.26
N TRP A 12 -9.92 2.03 -3.81
CA TRP A 12 -10.23 1.78 -2.40
C TRP A 12 -9.98 0.34 -1.97
N VAL A 13 -10.13 -0.63 -2.87
CA VAL A 13 -9.78 -2.03 -2.62
C VAL A 13 -8.27 -2.18 -2.42
N GLY A 14 -7.46 -1.62 -3.33
CA GLY A 14 -6.00 -1.64 -3.20
C GLY A 14 -5.52 -0.91 -1.94
N PHE A 15 -6.05 0.29 -1.70
CA PHE A 15 -5.77 1.08 -0.51
C PHE A 15 -6.10 0.32 0.78
N GLY A 16 -7.33 -0.20 0.88
CA GLY A 16 -7.79 -0.93 2.06
C GLY A 16 -7.00 -2.21 2.31
N LEU A 17 -6.68 -2.97 1.25
CA LEU A 17 -5.84 -4.16 1.36
C LEU A 17 -4.47 -3.82 1.93
N HIS A 18 -3.88 -2.72 1.50
CA HIS A 18 -2.58 -2.28 2.02
C HIS A 18 -2.67 -1.79 3.47
N VAL A 19 -3.70 -1.03 3.84
CA VAL A 19 -3.94 -0.64 5.24
C VAL A 19 -4.02 -1.86 6.16
N VAL A 20 -4.73 -2.91 5.74
CA VAL A 20 -4.81 -4.17 6.49
C VAL A 20 -3.44 -4.85 6.55
N PHE A 21 -2.68 -4.87 5.45
CA PHE A 21 -1.31 -5.38 5.43
C PHE A 21 -0.43 -4.65 6.45
N VAL A 22 -0.43 -3.31 6.47
CA VAL A 22 0.38 -2.54 7.42
C VAL A 22 -0.06 -2.82 8.86
N TYR A 23 -1.37 -2.86 9.10
CA TYR A 23 -1.93 -3.17 10.42
C TYR A 23 -1.49 -4.55 10.93
N THR A 24 -1.54 -5.58 10.08
CA THR A 24 -1.16 -6.95 10.46
C THR A 24 0.34 -7.16 10.62
N ARG A 25 1.17 -6.22 10.16
CA ARG A 25 2.64 -6.30 10.22
C ARG A 25 3.27 -5.34 11.24
N SER A 26 2.45 -4.55 11.94
CA SER A 26 2.91 -3.53 12.87
C SER A 26 2.18 -3.57 14.21
N ARG A 27 2.90 -3.31 15.29
CA ARG A 27 2.35 -3.02 16.61
C ARG A 27 2.05 -1.52 16.68
N ILE A 28 0.84 -1.14 16.29
CA ILE A 28 0.44 0.27 16.12
C ILE A 28 0.60 1.10 17.39
N LEU A 29 0.32 0.53 18.57
CA LEU A 29 0.43 1.24 19.84
C LEU A 29 1.87 1.50 20.27
N SER A 30 2.81 0.62 19.93
CA SER A 30 4.24 0.81 20.23
C SER A 30 5.03 1.43 19.07
N MET A 31 4.39 1.65 17.91
CA MET A 31 5.02 2.15 16.69
C MET A 31 6.24 1.30 16.27
N GLU A 32 6.10 -0.02 16.42
CA GLU A 32 7.13 -1.01 16.07
C GLU A 32 6.62 -1.98 15.01
N CYS A 33 7.52 -2.43 14.14
CA CYS A 33 7.22 -3.51 13.22
C CYS A 33 7.28 -4.86 13.96
N ILE A 34 6.46 -5.83 13.54
CA ILE A 34 6.51 -7.19 14.11
C ILE A 34 7.85 -7.86 13.76
N ASN A 35 8.40 -7.57 12.59
CA ASN A 35 9.74 -7.99 12.19
C ASN A 35 10.76 -6.90 12.53
N ALA A 36 11.92 -7.31 13.05
CA ALA A 36 12.98 -6.41 13.56
C ALA A 36 13.46 -5.36 12.55
N SER A 37 13.29 -5.59 11.25
CA SER A 37 13.82 -4.75 10.18
C SER A 37 12.76 -4.01 9.36
N CYS A 38 11.47 -4.08 9.72
CA CYS A 38 10.35 -3.51 8.93
C CYS A 38 10.35 -3.90 7.44
N THR A 39 11.10 -4.93 7.03
CA THR A 39 11.38 -5.23 5.62
C THR A 39 10.13 -5.51 4.80
N SER A 40 9.09 -6.04 5.42
CA SER A 40 7.80 -6.26 4.79
C SER A 40 7.17 -4.97 4.25
N HIS A 41 7.28 -3.86 4.97
CA HIS A 41 6.76 -2.56 4.52
C HIS A 41 7.56 -2.05 3.33
N TYR A 42 8.89 -2.12 3.42
CA TYR A 42 9.74 -1.65 2.32
C TYR A 42 9.47 -2.36 1.01
N LEU A 43 9.31 -3.69 1.06
CA LEU A 43 9.05 -4.50 -0.12
C LEU A 43 7.64 -4.25 -0.68
N ALA A 44 6.64 -4.11 0.19
CA ALA A 44 5.27 -3.82 -0.23
C ALA A 44 5.14 -2.44 -0.89
N ASP A 45 5.95 -1.48 -0.45
CA ASP A 45 5.84 -0.09 -0.87
C ASP A 45 6.87 0.34 -1.93
N ILE A 46 7.55 -0.61 -2.58
CA ILE A 46 8.43 -0.31 -3.72
C ILE A 46 7.61 0.37 -4.83
N PRO A 47 8.13 1.44 -5.47
CA PRO A 47 9.46 2.04 -5.28
C PRO A 47 9.50 3.15 -4.23
N LEU A 48 8.36 3.52 -3.67
CA LEU A 48 8.18 4.69 -2.81
C LEU A 48 8.89 4.53 -1.45
N SER A 49 9.12 3.29 -1.03
CA SER A 49 9.90 2.94 0.16
C SER A 49 11.31 3.50 0.20
N ILE A 50 11.90 3.88 -0.94
CA ILE A 50 13.22 4.54 -0.98
C ILE A 50 13.26 5.84 -0.18
N LEU A 51 12.12 6.54 -0.07
CA LEU A 51 12.01 7.83 0.64
C LEU A 51 12.11 7.69 2.16
N TYR A 52 11.87 6.50 2.71
CA TYR A 52 11.84 6.26 4.15
C TYR A 52 12.57 4.98 4.58
N LEU A 53 13.42 4.41 3.72
CA LEU A 53 14.20 3.21 4.01
C LEU A 53 15.10 3.36 5.25
N ALA A 54 15.73 4.53 5.40
CA ALA A 54 16.66 4.81 6.50
C ALA A 54 15.98 5.44 7.73
N MET A 55 14.65 5.51 7.76
CA MET A 55 13.91 6.18 8.83
C MET A 55 13.65 5.22 10.01
N PRO A 56 13.35 5.73 11.21
CA PRO A 56 12.92 4.91 12.34
C PRO A 56 11.60 4.14 12.07
N PRO A 57 11.35 3.00 12.76
CA PRO A 57 10.15 2.18 12.58
C PRO A 57 8.83 2.95 12.60
N GLY A 58 8.65 3.88 13.55
CA GLY A 58 7.43 4.67 13.61
C GLY A 58 7.17 5.52 12.36
N ILE A 59 8.22 6.12 11.79
CA ILE A 59 8.10 6.90 10.55
C ILE A 59 7.78 5.98 9.37
N ILE A 60 8.43 4.81 9.30
CA ILE A 60 8.17 3.81 8.25
C ILE A 60 6.71 3.37 8.28
N ILE A 61 6.18 3.06 9.47
CA ILE A 61 4.79 2.63 9.63
C ILE A 61 3.82 3.72 9.16
N VAL A 62 4.05 4.98 9.58
CA VAL A 62 3.21 6.12 9.16
C VAL A 62 3.30 6.36 7.65
N ALA A 63 4.51 6.31 7.09
CA ALA A 63 4.72 6.46 5.65
C ALA A 63 4.06 5.33 4.84
N SER A 64 4.13 4.10 5.35
CA SER A 64 3.49 2.92 4.75
C SER A 64 1.95 3.01 4.82
N PHE A 65 1.40 3.45 5.95
CA PHE A 65 -0.05 3.71 6.08
C PHE A 65 -0.55 4.77 5.10
N THR A 66 0.23 5.81 4.86
CA THR A 66 -0.18 6.95 4.04
C THR A 66 0.21 6.73 2.58
N LEU A 67 1.49 6.89 2.28
CA LEU A 67 2.03 6.85 0.92
C LEU A 67 1.94 5.44 0.31
N GLY A 68 2.24 4.41 1.12
CA GLY A 68 2.13 3.01 0.70
C GLY A 68 0.70 2.62 0.32
N SER A 69 -0.28 2.97 1.15
CA SER A 69 -1.69 2.68 0.85
C SER A 69 -2.20 3.44 -0.37
N VAL A 70 -1.79 4.70 -0.57
CA VAL A 70 -2.11 5.46 -1.79
C VAL A 70 -1.48 4.79 -3.02
N LEU A 71 -0.23 4.34 -2.93
CA LEU A 71 0.47 3.62 -4.00
C LEU A 71 -0.28 2.35 -4.40
N TRP A 72 -0.70 1.54 -3.43
CA TRP A 72 -1.48 0.32 -3.68
C TRP A 72 -2.85 0.59 -4.28
N GLY A 73 -3.51 1.68 -3.88
CA GLY A 73 -4.72 2.14 -4.56
C GLY A 73 -4.47 2.42 -6.04
N ILE A 74 -3.39 3.13 -6.38
CA ILE A 74 -2.99 3.41 -7.76
C ILE A 74 -2.65 2.11 -8.52
N TYR A 75 -1.94 1.17 -7.87
CA TYR A 75 -1.61 -0.13 -8.46
C TYR A 75 -2.84 -0.95 -8.79
N SER A 76 -3.84 -0.98 -7.91
CA SER A 76 -5.10 -1.68 -8.19
C SER A 76 -5.87 -1.04 -9.35
N MET A 77 -5.87 0.29 -9.46
CA MET A 77 -6.44 0.95 -10.64
C MET A 77 -5.72 0.55 -11.93
N GLY A 78 -4.38 0.52 -11.92
CA GLY A 78 -3.55 0.10 -13.05
C GLY A 78 -3.82 -1.36 -13.43
N LEU A 79 -3.90 -2.25 -12.44
CA LEU A 79 -4.25 -3.65 -12.63
C LEU A 79 -5.62 -3.82 -13.27
N MET A 80 -6.65 -3.14 -12.76
CA MET A 80 -7.99 -3.20 -13.34
C MET A 80 -8.01 -2.72 -14.80
N ARG A 81 -7.28 -1.65 -15.11
CA ARG A 81 -7.13 -1.17 -16.49
C ARG A 81 -6.41 -2.19 -17.39
N LEU A 82 -5.43 -2.91 -16.86
CA LEU A 82 -4.74 -3.98 -17.60
C LEU A 82 -5.69 -5.17 -17.85
N LEU A 83 -6.40 -5.64 -16.82
CA LEU A 83 -7.37 -6.72 -16.94
C LEU A 83 -8.48 -6.37 -17.95
N GLU A 84 -9.02 -5.16 -17.89
CA GLU A 84 -10.02 -4.69 -18.87
C GLU A 84 -9.51 -4.71 -20.32
N LYS A 85 -8.20 -4.57 -20.55
CA LYS A 85 -7.59 -4.68 -21.89
C LYS A 85 -7.33 -6.12 -22.31
N LEU A 86 -7.06 -7.03 -21.38
CA LEU A 86 -6.76 -8.43 -21.67
C LEU A 86 -8.02 -9.27 -21.92
N PHE A 87 -9.14 -8.87 -21.32
CA PHE A 87 -10.42 -9.60 -21.39
C PHE A 87 -11.49 -8.89 -22.24
N LYS A 88 -11.12 -7.82 -22.95
CA LYS A 88 -11.90 -7.22 -24.04
C LYS A 88 -11.31 -7.61 -25.38
#